data_AF-A0A2G6PPI5-F1
#
_entry.id   AF-A0A2G6PPI5-F1
#
_cell.length_a   1.000
_cell.length_b   1.000
_cell.length_c   1.000
_cell.angle_alpha   90.00
_cell.angle_beta   90.00
_cell.angle_gamma   90.00
#
_symmetry.space_group_name_H-M   'P 1'
#
loop_
_entity.id
_entity.type
_entity.pdbx_description
1 polymer ?
#
loop_
_entity_poly.entity_id
_entity_poly.type
_entity_poly.pdbx_seq_one_letter_code
_entity_poly.pdbx_strand_id
1 'polypeptide(L)'
;MIILVDEYDTPIINAFNYTNPPIKSTDKENKTYYEKVIGFMQTFLGKAYKDNIYLEKGLLTGVMRVGKESIFSEWNNIKVYDITSNYFSDKFGFTQKEIEDLLDYFNVGDQLPEVEKWYNGYKFGKTDKIYNPWSIMNYLSNIEDGFQAYWVNSSDYSLIQNHIENLSVNKVIETLIEGKTIQKVIKNNFIFEQFDNNIELLWTLLFH
;
A
#
# COMPACT_ATOMS: atom_id res chain seq x y z
N MET A 1 14.16 24.06 1.26
CA MET A 1 14.38 22.74 1.89
C MET A 1 13.41 21.75 1.29
N ILE A 2 13.88 20.56 0.93
CA ILE A 2 13.02 19.47 0.45
C ILE A 2 12.92 18.44 1.58
N ILE A 3 11.70 17.99 1.90
CA ILE A 3 11.48 16.94 2.90
C ILE A 3 10.84 15.73 2.22
N LEU A 4 11.51 14.60 2.32
CA LEU A 4 11.04 13.30 1.83
C LEU A 4 10.87 12.39 3.05
N VAL A 5 9.69 11.84 3.23
CA VAL A 5 9.39 10.88 4.29
C VAL A 5 8.84 9.63 3.63
N ASP A 6 9.53 8.52 3.83
CA ASP A 6 9.07 7.21 3.42
C ASP A 6 8.35 6.50 4.56
N GLU A 7 7.40 5.64 4.19
CA GLU A 7 6.58 4.85 5.11
C GLU A 7 6.02 5.65 6.29
N TYR A 8 5.43 6.82 6.02
CA TYR A 8 4.92 7.72 7.08
C TYR A 8 3.84 7.05 7.96
N ASP A 9 3.18 6.02 7.41
CA ASP A 9 2.08 5.27 8.00
C ASP A 9 2.53 4.07 8.85
N THR A 10 3.74 3.54 8.66
CA THR A 10 4.28 2.40 9.43
C THR A 10 4.20 2.60 10.95
N PRO A 11 4.60 3.74 11.53
CA PRO A 11 4.47 3.96 12.98
C PRO A 11 3.01 3.90 13.45
N ILE A 12 2.07 4.36 12.63
CA ILE A 12 0.64 4.41 12.94
C ILE A 12 0.07 2.99 12.92
N ILE A 13 0.37 2.23 11.86
CA ILE A 13 -0.05 0.84 11.69
C ILE A 13 0.48 -0.01 12.85
N ASN A 14 1.76 0.12 13.19
CA ASN A 14 2.36 -0.60 14.30
C ASN A 14 1.67 -0.24 15.63
N ALA A 15 1.43 1.05 15.88
CA ALA A 15 0.76 1.48 17.10
C ALA A 15 -0.66 0.92 17.22
N PHE A 16 -1.40 0.82 16.11
CA PHE A 16 -2.69 0.16 16.07
C PHE A 16 -2.55 -1.34 16.42
N ASN A 17 -1.67 -2.06 15.73
CA ASN A 17 -1.46 -3.50 15.93
C ASN A 17 -1.07 -3.85 17.37
N TYR A 18 -0.18 -3.07 17.99
CA TYR A 18 0.23 -3.29 19.38
C TYR A 18 -0.87 -3.01 20.42
N THR A 19 -1.89 -2.23 20.05
CA THR A 19 -2.95 -1.83 20.97
C THR A 19 -4.33 -2.17 20.46
N ASN A 20 -4.47 -3.26 19.72
CA ASN A 20 -5.78 -3.83 19.40
C ASN A 20 -5.98 -5.15 20.16
N PRO A 21 -6.89 -5.22 21.16
CA PRO A 21 -7.85 -4.19 21.58
C PRO A 21 -7.21 -3.00 22.34
N PRO A 22 -7.84 -1.80 22.32
CA PRO A 22 -7.27 -0.57 22.86
C PRO A 22 -6.99 -0.65 24.36
N ILE A 23 -5.70 -0.48 24.71
CA ILE A 23 -5.24 -0.35 26.10
C ILE A 23 -5.01 1.14 26.38
N LYS A 24 -5.91 1.74 27.17
CA LYS A 24 -5.72 3.11 27.65
C LYS A 24 -4.58 3.17 28.64
N SER A 25 -3.72 4.17 28.49
CA SER A 25 -2.66 4.40 29.46
C SER A 25 -3.22 4.95 30.77
N THR A 26 -2.54 4.65 31.88
CA THR A 26 -2.89 5.14 33.23
C THR A 26 -2.41 6.57 33.50
N ASP A 27 -1.87 7.25 32.48
CA ASP A 27 -1.44 8.62 32.62
C ASP A 27 -2.63 9.60 32.63
N LYS A 28 -2.34 10.87 32.93
CA LYS A 28 -3.35 11.92 33.08
C LYS A 28 -4.16 12.17 31.82
N GLU A 29 -3.65 11.82 30.64
CA GLU A 29 -4.33 12.07 29.36
C GLU A 29 -5.32 10.96 29.00
N ASN A 30 -5.21 9.78 29.61
CA ASN A 30 -6.10 8.63 29.39
C ASN A 30 -6.21 8.22 27.90
N LYS A 31 -5.14 8.46 27.14
CA LYS A 31 -5.01 8.10 25.72
C LYS A 31 -4.41 6.71 25.55
N THR A 32 -4.82 6.00 24.51
CA THR A 32 -4.19 4.78 24.00
C THR A 32 -2.82 5.11 23.39
N TYR A 33 -1.98 4.08 23.20
CA TYR A 33 -0.70 4.26 22.51
C TYR A 33 -0.90 4.74 21.07
N TYR A 34 -1.88 4.17 20.35
CA TYR A 34 -2.29 4.60 19.02
C TYR A 34 -2.61 6.11 18.97
N GLU A 35 -3.46 6.62 19.87
CA GLU A 35 -3.82 8.05 19.94
C GLU A 35 -2.59 8.94 20.21
N LYS A 36 -1.64 8.48 21.03
CA LYS A 36 -0.39 9.20 21.29
C LYS A 36 0.49 9.29 20.05
N VAL A 37 0.61 8.18 19.30
CA VAL A 37 1.37 8.15 18.05
C VAL A 37 0.73 9.05 17.00
N ILE A 38 -0.59 9.02 16.84
CA ILE A 38 -1.31 9.95 15.97
C ILE A 38 -1.01 11.42 16.33
N GLY A 39 -1.12 11.78 17.62
CA GLY A 39 -0.84 13.15 18.08
C GLY A 39 0.61 13.58 17.87
N PHE A 40 1.56 12.66 18.08
CA PHE A 40 2.97 12.90 17.77
C PHE A 40 3.17 13.14 16.27
N MET A 41 2.65 12.27 15.41
CA MET A 41 2.81 12.36 13.95
C MET A 41 2.16 13.64 13.40
N GLN A 42 0.97 14.01 13.90
CA GLN A 42 0.29 15.26 13.55
C GLN A 42 1.16 16.48 13.88
N THR A 43 1.77 16.51 15.08
CA THR A 43 2.63 17.62 15.50
C THR A 43 3.94 17.65 14.71
N PHE A 44 4.58 16.49 14.55
CA PHE A 44 5.88 16.36 13.90
C PHE A 44 5.79 16.72 12.42
N LEU A 45 4.88 16.08 11.68
CA LEU A 45 4.68 16.35 10.26
C LEU A 45 4.06 17.75 10.07
N GLY A 46 3.14 18.18 10.95
CA GLY A 46 2.57 19.52 10.90
C GLY A 46 3.64 20.61 10.96
N LYS A 47 4.55 20.55 11.93
CA LYS A 47 5.66 21.53 12.02
C LYS A 47 6.60 21.51 10.81
N ALA A 48 6.77 20.36 10.17
CA ALA A 48 7.65 20.22 9.03
C ALA A 48 7.02 20.74 7.73
N TYR A 49 5.72 20.51 7.52
CA TYR A 49 5.06 20.71 6.22
C TYR A 49 4.02 21.85 6.18
N LYS A 50 3.46 22.24 7.32
CA LYS A 50 2.46 23.33 7.42
C LYS A 50 3.14 24.63 7.83
N ASP A 51 2.88 25.70 7.08
CA ASP A 51 3.38 27.06 7.31
C ASP A 51 4.91 27.20 7.45
N ASN A 52 5.66 26.18 7.02
CA ASN A 52 7.11 26.18 7.06
C ASN A 52 7.67 26.98 5.88
N ILE A 53 8.10 28.22 6.15
CA ILE A 53 8.66 29.13 5.14
C ILE A 53 9.94 28.62 4.46
N TYR A 54 10.62 27.62 5.04
CA TYR A 54 11.80 27.02 4.46
C TYR A 54 11.47 25.80 3.58
N LEU A 55 10.23 25.31 3.60
CA LEU A 55 9.79 24.19 2.79
C LEU A 55 9.58 24.64 1.35
N GLU A 56 10.32 24.02 0.44
CA GLU A 56 10.17 24.20 -1.01
C GLU A 56 9.28 23.09 -1.60
N LYS A 57 9.51 21.84 -1.19
CA LYS A 57 8.71 20.69 -1.61
C LYS A 57 8.70 19.60 -0.54
N GLY A 58 7.56 18.93 -0.44
CA GLY A 58 7.35 17.79 0.43
C GLY A 58 6.85 16.56 -0.33
N LEU A 59 7.38 15.38 -0.01
CA LEU A 59 6.84 14.09 -0.45
C LEU A 59 6.70 13.17 0.75
N LEU A 60 5.56 12.48 0.81
CA LEU A 60 5.24 11.45 1.78
C LEU A 60 4.84 10.20 1.00
N THR A 61 5.47 9.07 1.30
CA THR A 61 5.09 7.75 0.76
C THR A 61 4.64 6.85 1.91
N GLY A 62 3.69 5.98 1.61
CA GLY A 62 3.10 5.05 2.56
C GLY A 62 2.21 4.07 1.81
N VAL A 63 1.93 2.93 2.43
CA VAL A 63 1.14 1.86 1.83
C VAL A 63 -0.35 2.16 2.01
N MET A 64 -0.72 2.51 3.23
CA MET A 64 -2.08 2.75 3.63
C MET A 64 -2.37 4.25 3.68
N ARG A 65 -3.60 4.60 3.30
CA ARG A 65 -4.13 5.96 3.43
C ARG A 65 -4.64 6.23 4.85
N VAL A 66 -3.82 5.94 5.85
CA VAL A 66 -4.18 6.15 7.26
C VAL A 66 -4.02 7.64 7.60
N GLY A 67 -5.06 8.21 8.21
CA GLY A 67 -4.91 9.47 8.94
C GLY A 67 -5.04 10.75 8.13
N LYS A 68 -5.66 10.73 6.93
CA LYS A 68 -6.07 11.99 6.28
C LYS A 68 -6.96 12.85 7.19
N GLU A 69 -7.87 12.23 7.93
CA GLU A 69 -8.77 12.95 8.85
C GLU A 69 -8.17 13.18 10.25
N SER A 70 -7.07 12.51 10.62
CA SER A 70 -6.46 12.67 11.95
C SER A 70 -5.15 13.47 11.92
N ILE A 71 -4.19 13.10 11.07
CA ILE A 71 -2.85 13.70 11.00
C ILE A 71 -2.83 14.92 10.07
N PHE A 72 -3.58 14.83 8.97
CA PHE A 72 -3.54 15.82 7.88
C PHE A 72 -4.74 16.76 7.86
N SER A 73 -5.63 16.68 8.85
CA SER A 73 -6.87 17.45 8.92
C SER A 73 -6.67 18.96 8.83
N GLU A 74 -5.54 19.45 9.34
CA GLU A 74 -5.23 20.87 9.34
C GLU A 74 -4.34 21.36 8.19
N TRP A 75 -4.00 20.47 7.25
CA TRP A 75 -3.12 20.80 6.13
C TRP A 75 -3.96 21.19 4.92
N ASN A 76 -3.73 22.40 4.42
CA ASN A 76 -4.46 22.94 3.27
C ASN A 76 -3.67 22.81 1.95
N ASN A 77 -2.46 22.23 1.98
CA ASN A 77 -1.50 22.17 0.89
C ASN A 77 -1.18 20.74 0.40
N ILE A 78 -1.96 19.73 0.82
CA ILE A 78 -1.71 18.33 0.42
C ILE A 78 -2.39 17.99 -0.89
N LYS A 79 -1.61 17.37 -1.80
CA LYS A 79 -2.13 16.65 -2.96
C LYS A 79 -1.82 15.16 -2.80
N VAL A 80 -2.85 14.33 -2.95
CA VAL A 80 -2.76 12.87 -2.81
C VAL A 80 -2.75 12.23 -4.19
N TYR A 81 -1.83 11.30 -4.41
CA TYR A 81 -1.72 10.51 -5.63
C TYR A 81 -1.74 9.03 -5.25
N ASP A 82 -2.91 8.41 -5.33
CA ASP A 82 -3.09 6.98 -5.13
C ASP A 82 -2.97 6.20 -6.45
N ILE A 83 -3.19 4.88 -6.38
CA ILE A 83 -3.08 3.99 -7.54
C ILE A 83 -4.05 4.30 -8.68
N THR A 84 -5.09 5.13 -8.45
CA THR A 84 -6.01 5.57 -9.51
C THR A 84 -5.52 6.81 -10.26
N SER A 85 -4.48 7.46 -9.72
CA SER A 85 -3.94 8.68 -10.30
C SER A 85 -3.05 8.39 -11.51
N ASN A 86 -3.25 9.17 -12.57
CA ASN A 86 -2.39 9.10 -13.76
C ASN A 86 -1.05 9.83 -13.60
N TYR A 87 -0.85 10.56 -12.50
CA TYR A 87 0.33 11.42 -12.37
C TYR A 87 1.62 10.62 -12.16
N PHE A 88 1.51 9.46 -11.50
CA PHE A 88 2.62 8.54 -11.22
C PHE A 88 2.31 7.11 -11.67
N SER A 89 1.35 6.92 -12.57
CA SER A 89 0.86 5.59 -12.93
C SER A 89 1.91 4.68 -13.56
N ASP A 90 2.98 5.24 -14.09
CA ASP A 90 4.12 4.52 -14.67
C ASP A 90 5.34 4.45 -13.74
N LYS A 91 5.20 4.85 -12.46
CA LYS A 91 6.34 4.97 -11.51
C LYS A 91 6.34 3.94 -10.38
N PHE A 92 5.33 3.07 -10.30
CA PHE A 92 5.17 2.08 -9.23
C PHE A 92 5.80 0.71 -9.55
N GLY A 93 6.42 0.54 -10.72
CA GLY A 93 7.05 -0.69 -11.13
C GLY A 93 7.60 -0.60 -12.54
N PHE A 94 7.89 -1.75 -13.15
CA PHE A 94 8.31 -1.79 -14.56
C PHE A 94 7.11 -1.75 -15.48
N THR A 95 7.16 -0.92 -16.50
CA THR A 95 6.21 -0.93 -17.60
C THR A 95 6.41 -2.15 -18.49
N GLN A 96 5.39 -2.53 -19.26
CA GLN A 96 5.51 -3.57 -20.29
C GLN A 96 6.75 -3.38 -21.17
N LYS A 97 7.02 -2.14 -21.60
CA LYS A 97 8.15 -1.85 -22.47
C LYS A 97 9.50 -2.10 -21.77
N GLU A 98 9.61 -1.70 -20.51
CA GLU A 98 10.81 -1.96 -19.71
C GLU A 98 11.02 -3.47 -19.46
N ILE A 99 9.93 -4.25 -19.32
CA ILE A 99 10.04 -5.71 -19.23
C ILE A 99 10.55 -6.32 -20.53
N GLU A 100 10.02 -5.92 -21.68
CA GLU A 100 10.50 -6.38 -22.99
C GLU A 100 12.01 -6.07 -23.14
N ASP A 101 12.41 -4.84 -22.84
CA ASP A 101 13.80 -4.40 -22.95
C ASP A 101 14.72 -5.14 -21.96
N LEU A 102 14.25 -5.42 -20.73
CA LEU A 102 15.00 -6.20 -19.75
C LEU A 102 15.16 -7.67 -20.18
N LEU A 103 14.10 -8.32 -20.65
CA LEU A 103 14.18 -9.72 -21.07
C LEU A 103 15.11 -9.89 -22.27
N ASP A 104 15.06 -8.95 -23.22
CA ASP A 104 15.99 -8.93 -24.36
C ASP A 104 17.45 -8.73 -23.89
N TYR A 105 17.68 -7.84 -22.93
CA TYR A 105 19.02 -7.63 -22.35
C TYR A 105 19.61 -8.90 -21.72
N PHE A 106 18.79 -9.71 -21.07
CA PHE A 106 19.19 -10.99 -20.47
C PHE A 106 19.15 -12.17 -21.47
N ASN A 107 18.87 -11.93 -22.75
CA ASN A 107 18.72 -12.95 -23.81
C ASN A 107 17.63 -14.00 -23.51
N VAL A 108 16.53 -13.58 -22.88
CA VAL A 108 15.35 -14.41 -22.54
C VAL A 108 14.05 -13.77 -23.03
N GLY A 109 14.11 -12.95 -24.08
CA GLY A 109 12.93 -12.28 -24.66
C GLY A 109 11.82 -13.24 -25.10
N ASP A 110 12.17 -14.47 -25.45
CA ASP A 110 11.22 -15.55 -25.79
C ASP A 110 10.38 -16.03 -24.58
N GLN A 111 10.81 -15.71 -23.35
CA GLN A 111 10.10 -16.06 -22.13
C GLN A 111 9.04 -15.04 -21.70
N LEU A 112 8.86 -13.93 -22.45
CA LEU A 112 7.85 -12.91 -22.17
C LEU A 112 6.45 -13.52 -21.88
N PRO A 113 5.92 -14.48 -22.67
CA PRO A 113 4.60 -15.06 -22.37
C PRO A 113 4.50 -15.73 -21.00
N GLU A 114 5.57 -16.39 -20.53
CA GLU A 114 5.57 -17.01 -19.20
C GLU A 114 5.78 -15.96 -18.09
N VAL A 115 6.56 -14.91 -18.34
CA VAL A 115 6.67 -13.75 -17.43
C VAL A 115 5.31 -13.07 -17.24
N GLU A 116 4.53 -12.87 -18.32
CA GLU A 116 3.17 -12.30 -18.22
C GLU A 116 2.23 -13.21 -17.44
N LYS A 117 2.40 -14.53 -17.54
CA LYS A 117 1.57 -15.52 -16.85
C LYS A 117 1.88 -15.61 -15.35
N TRP A 118 3.16 -15.55 -14.99
CA TRP A 118 3.61 -15.69 -13.59
C TRP A 118 3.53 -14.40 -12.81
N TYR A 119 3.95 -13.30 -13.42
CA TYR A 119 4.11 -12.03 -12.73
C TYR A 119 3.03 -11.04 -13.12
N ASN A 120 2.68 -10.99 -14.40
CA ASN A 120 1.74 -10.01 -14.98
C ASN A 120 2.01 -8.59 -14.46
N GLY A 121 1.09 -7.67 -14.67
CA GLY A 121 1.15 -6.37 -14.02
C GLY A 121 -0.18 -5.90 -13.49
N TYR A 122 -0.09 -4.93 -12.60
CA TYR A 122 -1.21 -4.20 -12.06
C TYR A 122 -1.58 -3.05 -12.99
N LYS A 123 -2.82 -2.57 -12.85
CA LYS A 123 -3.27 -1.35 -13.49
C LYS A 123 -3.17 -0.20 -12.49
N PHE A 124 -2.36 0.81 -12.81
CA PHE A 124 -2.31 2.07 -12.08
C PHE A 124 -2.85 3.17 -12.98
N GLY A 125 -3.89 3.90 -12.56
CA GLY A 125 -4.56 4.90 -13.38
C GLY A 125 -4.92 4.37 -14.78
N LYS A 126 -4.30 4.96 -15.81
CA LYS A 126 -4.43 4.57 -17.22
C LYS A 126 -3.29 3.67 -17.72
N THR A 127 -2.27 3.42 -16.90
CA THR A 127 -1.16 2.56 -17.27
C THR A 127 -1.50 1.12 -16.90
N ASP A 128 -1.59 0.27 -17.92
CA ASP A 128 -1.79 -1.17 -17.78
C ASP A 128 -0.44 -1.89 -17.68
N LYS A 129 -0.44 -3.07 -17.06
CA LYS A 129 0.72 -3.96 -16.95
C LYS A 129 1.95 -3.29 -16.33
N ILE A 130 1.80 -2.78 -15.11
CA ILE A 130 2.94 -2.40 -14.26
C ILE A 130 3.37 -3.61 -13.43
N TYR A 131 4.53 -4.14 -13.76
CA TYR A 131 5.11 -5.33 -13.18
C TYR A 131 5.82 -5.02 -11.86
N ASN A 132 5.70 -5.95 -10.92
CA ASN A 132 6.37 -5.87 -9.64
C ASN A 132 7.91 -5.95 -9.79
N PRO A 133 8.68 -4.93 -9.38
CA PRO A 133 10.13 -4.95 -9.56
C PRO A 133 10.83 -6.10 -8.85
N TRP A 134 10.40 -6.45 -7.64
CA TRP A 134 11.01 -7.52 -6.85
C TRP A 134 10.87 -8.87 -7.56
N SER A 135 9.66 -9.23 -8.00
CA SER A 135 9.41 -10.48 -8.70
C SER A 135 10.24 -10.62 -9.97
N ILE A 136 10.30 -9.56 -10.78
CA ILE A 136 11.03 -9.55 -12.05
C ILE A 136 12.54 -9.65 -11.81
N MET A 137 13.09 -8.86 -10.90
CA MET A 137 14.52 -8.88 -10.62
C MET A 137 14.98 -10.21 -10.01
N ASN A 138 14.14 -10.85 -9.19
CA ASN A 138 14.46 -12.17 -8.63
C ASN A 138 14.43 -13.25 -9.71
N TYR A 139 13.46 -13.23 -10.61
CA TYR A 139 13.45 -14.13 -11.75
C TYR A 139 14.68 -13.93 -12.65
N LEU A 140 14.98 -12.68 -13.04
CA LEU A 140 16.12 -12.37 -13.90
C LEU A 140 17.47 -12.73 -13.26
N SER A 141 17.57 -12.68 -11.93
CA SER A 141 18.80 -13.08 -11.22
C SER A 141 18.93 -14.59 -11.00
N ASN A 142 17.83 -15.34 -11.09
CA ASN A 142 17.80 -16.79 -10.83
C ASN A 142 17.10 -17.54 -11.99
N ILE A 143 17.38 -17.17 -13.24
CA ILE A 143 16.72 -17.75 -14.43
C ILE A 143 16.87 -19.28 -14.47
N GLU A 144 18.00 -19.81 -14.00
CA GLU A 144 18.26 -21.26 -13.93
C GLU A 144 17.31 -22.01 -12.98
N ASP A 145 16.80 -21.31 -11.96
CA ASP A 145 15.82 -21.86 -11.00
C ASP A 145 14.38 -21.79 -11.52
N GLY A 146 14.18 -21.16 -12.68
CA GLY A 146 12.89 -20.98 -13.33
C GLY A 146 11.96 -19.99 -12.62
N PHE A 147 10.69 -20.02 -13.00
CA PHE A 147 9.68 -19.14 -12.43
C PHE A 147 9.27 -19.56 -11.02
N GLN A 148 9.26 -18.60 -10.10
CA GLN A 148 8.86 -18.81 -8.71
C GLN A 148 7.96 -17.69 -8.20
N ALA A 149 7.22 -17.98 -7.13
CA ALA A 149 6.34 -17.04 -6.45
C ALA A 149 7.11 -16.11 -5.49
N TYR A 150 8.01 -15.27 -6.04
CA TYR A 150 8.95 -14.42 -5.29
C TYR A 150 8.30 -13.39 -4.34
N TRP A 151 7.01 -13.09 -4.52
CA TRP A 151 6.26 -12.16 -3.68
C TRP A 151 5.64 -12.79 -2.42
N VAL A 152 5.50 -14.12 -2.36
CA VAL A 152 4.71 -14.80 -1.29
C VAL A 152 5.34 -14.65 0.10
N ASN A 153 6.64 -14.38 0.19
CA ASN A 153 7.38 -14.39 1.46
C ASN A 153 7.74 -13.00 1.99
N SER A 154 7.25 -11.90 1.39
CA SER A 154 7.75 -10.55 1.67
C SER A 154 6.88 -9.67 2.57
N SER A 155 5.74 -10.14 3.10
CA SER A 155 4.84 -9.27 3.87
C SER A 155 4.28 -9.86 5.16
N ASP A 156 4.08 -8.98 6.15
CA ASP A 156 3.33 -9.23 7.37
C ASP A 156 1.83 -9.03 7.10
N TYR A 157 1.06 -10.12 7.16
CA TYR A 157 -0.37 -10.15 6.83
C TYR A 157 -1.29 -9.99 8.05
N SER A 158 -0.74 -9.69 9.23
CA SER A 158 -1.48 -9.75 10.51
C SER A 158 -2.78 -8.94 10.51
N LEU A 159 -2.81 -7.80 9.81
CA LEU A 159 -4.00 -6.97 9.66
C LEU A 159 -5.13 -7.62 8.85
N ILE A 160 -4.77 -8.34 7.79
CA ILE A 160 -5.74 -8.87 6.82
C ILE A 160 -6.16 -10.29 7.21
N GLN A 161 -5.29 -11.03 7.89
CA GLN A 161 -5.48 -12.43 8.23
C GLN A 161 -6.77 -12.67 9.02
N ASN A 162 -7.06 -11.82 10.01
CA ASN A 162 -8.27 -11.92 10.84
C ASN A 162 -9.57 -11.74 10.05
N HIS A 163 -9.53 -11.02 8.91
CA HIS A 163 -10.69 -10.74 8.07
C HIS A 163 -10.84 -11.73 6.92
N ILE A 164 -9.74 -12.34 6.44
CA ILE A 164 -9.78 -13.38 5.40
C ILE A 164 -10.52 -14.62 5.89
N GLU A 165 -10.39 -14.99 7.17
CA GLU A 165 -11.07 -16.16 7.75
C GLU A 165 -12.61 -16.02 7.78
N ASN A 166 -13.14 -14.83 7.50
CA ASN A 166 -14.57 -14.61 7.42
C ASN A 166 -15.20 -15.31 6.20
N LEU A 167 -16.21 -16.15 6.44
CA LEU A 167 -16.92 -16.92 5.40
C LEU A 167 -17.45 -16.08 4.24
N SER A 168 -17.83 -14.82 4.48
CA SER A 168 -18.32 -13.93 3.41
C SER A 168 -17.21 -13.44 2.49
N VAL A 169 -16.00 -13.25 3.01
CA VAL A 169 -14.80 -12.90 2.23
C VAL A 169 -14.30 -14.10 1.45
N ASN A 170 -14.30 -15.30 2.06
CA ASN A 170 -13.89 -16.53 1.37
C ASN A 170 -14.68 -16.78 0.09
N LYS A 171 -16.00 -16.60 0.09
CA LYS A 171 -16.82 -16.75 -1.13
C LYS A 171 -16.42 -15.78 -2.26
N VAL A 172 -16.03 -14.56 -1.88
CA VAL A 172 -15.57 -13.54 -2.83
C VAL A 172 -14.20 -13.93 -3.39
N ILE A 173 -13.29 -14.42 -2.54
CA ILE A 173 -11.98 -14.94 -2.96
C ILE A 173 -12.14 -16.15 -3.89
N GLU A 174 -13.01 -17.11 -3.56
CA GLU A 174 -13.33 -18.26 -4.42
C GLU A 174 -13.78 -17.82 -5.81
N THR A 175 -14.67 -16.82 -5.88
CA THR A 175 -15.13 -16.24 -7.13
C THR A 175 -13.97 -15.66 -7.95
N LEU A 176 -13.03 -14.97 -7.30
CA LEU A 176 -11.83 -14.43 -7.96
C LEU A 176 -10.89 -15.54 -8.44
N ILE A 177 -10.69 -16.61 -7.65
CA ILE A 177 -9.86 -17.77 -8.02
C ILE A 177 -10.43 -18.49 -9.25
N GLU A 178 -11.75 -18.53 -9.39
CA GLU A 178 -12.43 -19.04 -10.59
C GLU A 178 -12.28 -18.12 -11.82
N GLY A 179 -11.56 -17.00 -11.71
CA GLY A 179 -11.35 -16.03 -12.79
C GLY A 179 -12.56 -15.13 -13.06
N LYS A 180 -13.54 -15.07 -12.15
CA LYS A 180 -14.71 -14.20 -12.27
C LYS A 180 -14.42 -12.82 -11.67
N THR A 181 -15.23 -11.84 -12.07
CA THR A 181 -15.11 -10.46 -11.61
C THR A 181 -16.06 -10.18 -10.45
N ILE A 182 -15.62 -9.32 -9.52
CA ILE A 182 -16.44 -8.79 -8.43
C ILE A 182 -16.53 -7.27 -8.53
N GLN A 183 -17.59 -6.70 -7.97
CA GLN A 183 -17.74 -5.25 -7.85
C GLN A 183 -17.86 -4.88 -6.37
N LYS A 184 -16.98 -3.99 -5.90
CA LYS A 184 -16.91 -3.53 -4.51
C LYS A 184 -16.78 -2.02 -4.46
N VAL A 185 -17.25 -1.42 -3.37
CA VAL A 185 -17.17 0.04 -3.16
C VAL A 185 -15.90 0.35 -2.38
N ILE A 186 -15.03 1.19 -2.96
CA ILE A 186 -13.79 1.64 -2.32
C ILE A 186 -14.05 2.91 -1.52
N LYS A 187 -13.64 2.92 -0.25
CA LYS A 187 -13.74 4.08 0.63
C LYS A 187 -12.40 4.76 0.79
N ASN A 188 -12.17 5.80 0.00
CA ASN A 188 -10.90 6.53 -0.02
C ASN A 188 -10.46 7.15 1.32
N ASN A 189 -11.36 7.30 2.29
CA ASN A 189 -11.04 7.78 3.63
C ASN A 189 -11.73 6.87 4.65
N PHE A 190 -10.97 6.18 5.49
CA PHE A 190 -11.49 5.49 6.66
C PHE A 190 -10.54 5.62 7.85
N ILE A 191 -11.08 5.50 9.05
CA ILE A 191 -10.31 5.49 10.30
C ILE A 191 -10.01 4.04 10.64
N PHE A 192 -8.76 3.75 11.03
CA PHE A 192 -8.29 2.39 11.28
C PHE A 192 -9.16 1.63 12.28
N GLU A 193 -9.66 2.32 13.31
CA GLU A 193 -10.58 1.76 14.32
C GLU A 193 -11.91 1.23 13.75
N GLN A 194 -12.29 1.63 12.53
CA GLN A 194 -13.48 1.11 11.85
C GLN A 194 -13.23 -0.23 11.13
N PHE A 195 -11.97 -0.63 10.97
CA PHE A 195 -11.56 -1.78 10.18
C PHE A 195 -12.11 -3.10 10.74
N ASP A 196 -12.02 -3.31 12.06
CA ASP A 196 -12.51 -4.54 12.71
C ASP A 196 -14.02 -4.73 12.57
N ASN A 197 -14.77 -3.64 12.45
CA ASN A 197 -16.23 -3.64 12.42
C ASN A 197 -16.81 -3.53 11.00
N ASN A 198 -15.98 -3.38 9.97
CA ASN A 198 -16.45 -3.16 8.61
C ASN A 198 -15.63 -3.93 7.57
N ILE A 199 -16.12 -5.11 7.22
CA ILE A 199 -15.50 -5.99 6.25
C ILE A 199 -15.39 -5.39 4.84
N GLU A 200 -16.18 -4.36 4.51
CA GLU A 200 -16.05 -3.68 3.21
C GLU A 200 -14.78 -2.81 3.15
N LEU A 201 -14.20 -2.45 4.30
CA LEU A 201 -12.90 -1.77 4.35
C LEU A 201 -11.74 -2.69 3.95
N LEU A 202 -11.91 -4.02 4.06
CA LEU A 202 -10.93 -4.98 3.54
C LEU A 202 -10.66 -4.75 2.06
N TRP A 203 -11.71 -4.53 1.25
CA TRP A 203 -11.56 -4.29 -0.19
C TRP A 203 -10.87 -2.97 -0.49
N THR A 204 -11.02 -1.98 0.39
CA THR A 204 -10.29 -0.71 0.29
C THR A 204 -8.81 -0.92 0.60
N LEU A 205 -8.49 -1.75 1.59
CA LEU A 205 -7.12 -2.11 1.93
C LEU A 205 -6.46 -2.91 0.80
N LEU A 206 -7.12 -3.94 0.27
CA LEU A 206 -6.60 -4.75 -0.85
C LEU A 206 -6.49 -3.98 -2.17
N PHE A 207 -7.16 -2.83 -2.27
CA PHE A 207 -7.06 -1.94 -3.42
C PHE A 207 -5.86 -0.98 -3.31
N HIS A 208 -5.37 -0.69 -2.11
CA HIS A 208 -4.24 0.19 -1.87
C HIS A 208 -2.95 -0.62 -1.68
#